data_AF-A0A3D0N2U7-F1
#
_entry.id   AF-A0A3D0N2U7-F1
#
_cell.length_a   1.000
_cell.length_b   1.000
_cell.length_c   1.000
_cell.angle_alpha   90.00
_cell.angle_beta   90.00
_cell.angle_gamma   90.00
#
_symmetry.space_group_name_H-M   'P 1'
#
loop_
_entity.id
_entity.type
_entity.pdbx_description
1 polymer ?
#
loop_
_entity_poly.entity_id
_entity_poly.type
_entity_poly.pdbx_seq_one_letter_code
_entity_poly.pdbx_strand_id
1 'polypeptide(L)'
;MMDVDGVFRGDYGKTVAPDDFWEDWGGTSVHPEVAATRVAISGWAARAPYDLLLDLHAPSPSAETHAYGVPAPTPELESDRSRLMALIKAAQDCPFSATAGSTVRDPDLIARCTQGAQMAEYAALALCLEFAYHRAAAGSLVGPDSLARLGYAVGAAAARFLAER
;
A
#
# COMPACT_ATOMS: atom_id res chain seq x y z
N MET A 1 5.45 6.17 -9.90
CA MET A 1 4.33 7.09 -9.65
C MET A 1 3.19 6.62 -10.54
N MET A 2 2.02 6.36 -9.98
CA MET A 2 0.89 5.78 -10.73
C MET A 2 0.16 6.84 -11.56
N ASP A 3 -0.16 7.98 -10.96
CA ASP A 3 -0.88 9.07 -11.62
C ASP A 3 0.05 10.26 -11.90
N VAL A 4 0.86 10.16 -12.95
CA VAL A 4 1.80 11.24 -13.34
C VAL A 4 1.06 12.46 -13.86
N ASP A 5 0.00 12.20 -14.62
CA ASP A 5 -0.83 13.20 -15.27
C ASP A 5 -1.61 14.04 -14.27
N GLY A 6 -2.23 13.41 -13.28
CA GLY A 6 -2.93 14.10 -12.20
C GLY A 6 -1.97 14.96 -11.38
N VAL A 7 -0.79 14.45 -11.03
CA VAL A 7 0.24 15.24 -10.34
C VAL A 7 0.62 16.48 -11.14
N PHE A 8 0.80 16.36 -12.46
CA PHE A 8 1.12 17.50 -13.32
C PHE A 8 0.00 18.56 -13.34
N ARG A 9 -1.27 18.14 -13.26
CA ARG A 9 -2.43 19.04 -13.21
C ARG A 9 -2.69 19.62 -11.81
N GLY A 10 -2.01 19.12 -10.79
CA GLY A 10 -2.28 19.46 -9.39
C GLY A 10 -3.48 18.73 -8.80
N ASP A 11 -3.86 17.60 -9.40
CA ASP A 11 -4.89 16.72 -8.88
C ASP A 11 -4.38 16.00 -7.62
N TYR A 12 -5.32 15.66 -6.73
CA TYR A 12 -5.00 15.07 -5.44
C TYR A 12 -4.86 13.53 -5.48
N GLY A 13 -4.99 12.93 -6.68
CA GLY A 13 -4.81 11.49 -6.91
C GLY A 13 -5.85 10.59 -6.25
N LYS A 14 -6.99 11.15 -5.81
CA LYS A 14 -8.13 10.38 -5.26
C LYS A 14 -9.39 10.68 -6.07
N THR A 15 -10.32 9.73 -6.09
CA THR A 15 -11.67 9.88 -6.69
C THR A 15 -11.63 10.21 -8.19
N VAL A 16 -10.68 9.63 -8.91
CA VAL A 16 -10.62 9.72 -10.37
C VAL A 16 -11.81 8.95 -10.95
N ALA A 17 -12.52 9.53 -11.92
CA ALA A 17 -13.63 8.85 -12.57
C ALA A 17 -13.13 7.92 -13.70
N PRO A 18 -13.79 6.79 -13.98
CA PRO A 18 -14.98 6.27 -13.30
C PRO A 18 -14.67 5.63 -11.94
N ASP A 19 -13.48 5.05 -11.80
CA ASP A 19 -12.98 4.40 -10.59
C ASP A 19 -11.59 4.95 -10.25
N ASP A 20 -11.23 4.96 -8.97
CA ASP A 20 -9.89 5.36 -8.53
C ASP A 20 -8.83 4.32 -8.97
N PHE A 21 -7.57 4.73 -9.15
CA PHE A 21 -6.48 3.86 -9.59
C PHE A 21 -6.32 2.62 -8.70
N TRP A 22 -6.57 2.76 -7.39
CA TRP A 22 -6.46 1.65 -6.45
C TRP A 22 -7.61 0.63 -6.56
N GLU A 23 -8.69 0.96 -7.27
CA GLU A 23 -9.88 0.11 -7.48
C GLU A 23 -9.88 -0.60 -8.85
N ASP A 24 -8.96 -0.27 -9.74
CA ASP A 24 -8.97 -0.68 -11.15
C ASP A 24 -8.05 -1.88 -11.47
N TRP A 25 -7.84 -2.76 -10.50
CA TRP A 25 -6.92 -3.90 -10.63
C TRP A 25 -7.62 -5.19 -11.07
N GLY A 26 -8.94 -5.22 -11.07
CA GLY A 26 -9.76 -6.32 -11.60
C GLY A 26 -10.04 -6.18 -13.10
N GLY A 27 -10.22 -7.31 -13.80
CA GLY A 27 -10.74 -7.31 -15.18
C GLY A 27 -9.94 -6.48 -16.18
N THR A 28 -10.63 -5.85 -17.15
CA THR A 28 -10.04 -4.88 -18.08
C THR A 28 -9.99 -3.52 -17.40
N SER A 29 -8.78 -2.99 -17.23
CA SER A 29 -8.55 -1.71 -16.56
C SER A 29 -8.92 -0.52 -17.44
N VAL A 30 -9.51 0.51 -16.83
CA VAL A 30 -9.83 1.79 -17.50
C VAL A 30 -8.64 2.75 -17.51
N HIS A 31 -7.69 2.57 -16.58
CA HIS A 31 -6.47 3.37 -16.47
C HIS A 31 -5.29 2.71 -17.18
N PRO A 32 -4.73 3.30 -18.25
CA PRO A 32 -3.63 2.71 -18.98
C PRO A 32 -2.38 2.46 -18.10
N GLU A 33 -2.18 3.25 -17.04
CA GLU A 33 -1.09 3.09 -16.09
C GLU A 33 -1.27 1.85 -15.20
N VAL A 34 -2.50 1.57 -14.77
CA VAL A 34 -2.81 0.33 -14.01
C VAL A 34 -2.65 -0.87 -14.93
N ALA A 35 -3.18 -0.81 -16.15
CA ALA A 35 -3.00 -1.86 -17.15
C ALA A 35 -1.51 -2.16 -17.44
N ALA A 36 -0.70 -1.12 -17.67
CA ALA A 36 0.73 -1.27 -17.91
C ALA A 36 1.47 -1.84 -16.69
N THR A 37 1.10 -1.41 -15.48
CA THR A 37 1.68 -1.90 -14.22
C THR A 37 1.37 -3.38 -14.01
N ARG A 38 0.13 -3.82 -14.28
CA ARG A 38 -0.27 -5.23 -14.21
C ARG A 38 0.51 -6.11 -15.18
N VAL A 39 0.74 -5.64 -16.41
CA VAL A 39 1.59 -6.35 -17.39
C VAL A 39 3.03 -6.48 -16.88
N ALA A 40 3.59 -5.42 -16.29
CA ALA A 40 4.94 -5.45 -15.74
C ALA A 40 5.04 -6.43 -14.55
N ILE A 41 4.11 -6.37 -13.60
CA ILE A 41 4.05 -7.27 -12.44
C ILE A 41 3.91 -8.72 -12.90
N SER A 42 2.96 -9.02 -13.80
CA SER A 42 2.76 -10.36 -14.33
C SER A 42 4.04 -10.89 -15.01
N GLY A 43 4.70 -10.05 -15.81
CA GLY A 43 5.96 -10.39 -16.45
C GLY A 43 7.10 -10.65 -15.45
N TRP A 44 7.13 -9.95 -14.32
CA TRP A 44 8.10 -10.18 -13.24
C TRP A 44 7.79 -11.44 -12.46
N ALA A 45 6.54 -11.61 -12.02
CA ALA A 45 6.05 -12.75 -11.26
C ALA A 45 6.23 -14.08 -12.03
N ALA A 46 6.09 -14.05 -13.36
CA ALA A 46 6.36 -15.22 -14.21
C ALA A 46 7.84 -15.68 -14.19
N ARG A 47 8.77 -14.79 -13.81
CA ARG A 47 10.21 -15.10 -13.70
C ARG A 47 10.65 -15.36 -12.27
N ALA A 48 10.07 -14.64 -11.33
CA ALA A 48 10.32 -14.77 -9.90
C ALA A 48 9.05 -14.35 -9.14
N PRO A 49 8.37 -15.29 -8.47
CA PRO A 49 7.27 -14.96 -7.57
C PRO A 49 7.72 -13.95 -6.52
N TYR A 50 6.82 -13.07 -6.10
CA TYR A 50 7.06 -12.10 -5.05
C TYR A 50 6.17 -12.40 -3.84
N ASP A 51 6.68 -12.10 -2.66
CA ASP A 51 6.03 -12.39 -1.39
C ASP A 51 5.30 -11.18 -0.79
N LEU A 52 5.64 -9.98 -1.25
CA LEU A 52 5.19 -8.72 -0.68
C LEU A 52 4.97 -7.66 -1.77
N LEU A 53 3.81 -7.00 -1.70
CA LEU A 53 3.51 -5.77 -2.41
C LEU A 53 3.13 -4.66 -1.41
N LEU A 54 3.76 -3.50 -1.56
CA LEU A 54 3.46 -2.30 -0.78
C LEU A 54 2.89 -1.24 -1.72
N ASP A 55 1.64 -0.89 -1.48
CA ASP A 55 0.95 0.21 -2.15
C ASP A 55 1.04 1.45 -1.25
N LEU A 56 1.67 2.52 -1.74
CA LEU A 56 2.06 3.68 -0.94
C LEU A 56 1.16 4.86 -1.26
N HIS A 57 0.41 5.32 -0.26
CA HIS A 57 -0.64 6.33 -0.41
C HIS A 57 -0.39 7.55 0.47
N ALA A 58 -0.77 8.71 -0.04
CA ALA A 58 -0.92 9.93 0.75
C ALA A 58 -2.04 10.78 0.14
N PRO A 59 -2.86 11.46 0.95
CA PRO A 59 -2.79 11.52 2.41
C PRO A 59 -3.56 10.40 3.13
N SER A 60 -3.14 10.13 4.36
CA SER A 60 -4.01 9.60 5.42
C SER A 60 -5.05 10.65 5.82
N PRO A 61 -6.31 10.27 6.08
CA PRO A 61 -7.31 11.17 6.66
C PRO A 61 -7.03 11.53 8.12
N SER A 62 -6.03 10.91 8.76
CA SER A 62 -5.62 11.17 10.14
C SER A 62 -4.19 11.75 10.23
N ALA A 63 -3.76 12.08 11.45
CA ALA A 63 -2.37 12.43 11.76
C ALA A 63 -1.44 11.19 11.87
N GLU A 64 -1.99 10.00 11.76
CA GLU A 64 -1.29 8.72 11.91
C GLU A 64 -1.05 8.06 10.54
N THR A 65 0.00 7.23 10.47
CA THR A 65 0.16 6.31 9.33
C THR A 65 -0.70 5.10 9.61
N HIS A 66 -1.49 4.69 8.64
CA HIS A 66 -2.34 3.52 8.79
C HIS A 66 -2.02 2.53 7.69
N ALA A 67 -1.96 1.25 8.08
CA ALA A 67 -2.07 0.21 7.08
C ALA A 67 -3.54 -0.05 6.82
N TYR A 68 -3.96 0.25 5.60
CA TYR A 68 -5.24 -0.14 5.07
C TYR A 68 -5.09 -1.45 4.30
N GLY A 69 -6.12 -2.26 4.35
CA GLY A 69 -6.13 -3.51 3.62
C GLY A 69 -7.50 -4.16 3.60
N VAL A 70 -7.60 -5.13 2.72
CA VAL A 70 -8.71 -6.06 2.69
C VAL A 70 -8.45 -7.21 3.69
N PRO A 71 -9.46 -8.00 4.07
CA PRO A 71 -9.24 -9.21 4.83
C PRO A 71 -8.25 -10.12 4.09
N ALA A 72 -7.26 -10.67 4.82
CA ALA A 72 -6.37 -11.64 4.22
C ALA A 72 -7.16 -12.91 3.87
N PRO A 73 -6.94 -13.54 2.69
CA PRO A 73 -7.70 -14.72 2.29
C PRO A 73 -7.32 -15.97 3.09
N THR A 74 -6.17 -15.95 3.79
CA THR A 74 -5.70 -17.08 4.62
C THR A 74 -5.18 -16.60 5.99
N PRO A 75 -5.21 -17.47 7.02
CA PRO A 75 -4.61 -17.17 8.33
C PRO A 75 -3.11 -16.87 8.27
N GLU A 76 -2.38 -17.48 7.33
CA GLU A 76 -0.94 -17.27 7.15
C GLU A 76 -0.67 -15.83 6.70
N LEU A 77 -1.41 -15.34 5.70
CA LEU A 77 -1.28 -13.95 5.23
C LEU A 77 -1.72 -12.93 6.29
N GLU A 78 -2.69 -13.29 7.14
CA GLU A 78 -3.09 -12.48 8.29
C GLU A 78 -1.97 -12.37 9.34
N SER A 79 -1.29 -13.49 9.60
CA SER A 79 -0.13 -13.55 10.49
C SER A 79 1.05 -12.74 9.94
N ASP A 80 1.33 -12.90 8.65
CA ASP A 80 2.36 -12.15 7.93
C ASP A 80 2.09 -10.66 7.93
N ARG A 81 0.84 -10.24 7.71
CA ARG A 81 0.42 -8.84 7.86
C ARG A 81 0.75 -8.32 9.26
N SER A 82 0.33 -9.04 10.29
CA SER A 82 0.53 -8.63 11.68
C SER A 82 2.01 -8.49 12.02
N ARG A 83 2.83 -9.41 11.52
CA ARG A 83 4.29 -9.40 11.67
C ARG A 83 4.93 -8.23 10.95
N LEU A 84 4.63 -8.01 9.67
CA LEU A 84 5.19 -6.90 8.90
C LEU A 84 4.80 -5.55 9.54
N MET A 85 3.56 -5.43 10.03
CA MET A 85 3.12 -4.23 10.75
C MET A 85 3.89 -3.99 12.04
N ALA A 86 4.18 -5.04 12.81
CA ALA A 86 5.02 -4.93 14.00
C ALA A 86 6.45 -4.48 13.65
N LEU A 87 7.01 -4.98 12.55
CA LEU A 87 8.33 -4.58 12.07
C LEU A 87 8.36 -3.11 11.62
N ILE A 88 7.35 -2.66 10.85
CA ILE A 88 7.22 -1.26 10.43
C ILE A 88 7.13 -0.36 11.66
N LYS A 89 6.26 -0.69 12.62
CA LYS A 89 6.09 0.07 13.85
C LYS A 89 7.38 0.14 14.67
N ALA A 90 8.15 -0.94 14.74
CA ALA A 90 9.41 -0.98 15.48
C ALA A 90 10.55 -0.23 14.77
N ALA A 91 10.51 -0.14 13.44
CA ALA A 91 11.52 0.55 12.64
C ALA A 91 11.33 2.07 12.61
N GLN A 92 10.15 2.57 12.98
CA GLN A 92 9.84 4.00 12.99
C GLN A 92 10.50 4.69 14.20
N ASP A 93 11.45 5.57 13.91
CA ASP A 93 12.08 6.49 14.89
C ASP A 93 11.51 7.91 14.84
N CYS A 94 10.70 8.18 13.83
CA CYS A 94 10.03 9.45 13.62
C CYS A 94 8.66 9.50 14.32
N PRO A 95 8.15 10.69 14.70
CA PRO A 95 6.93 10.89 15.51
C PRO A 95 5.63 10.43 14.82
N PHE A 96 5.46 9.14 14.59
CA PHE A 96 4.31 8.55 13.92
C PHE A 96 3.74 7.40 14.75
N SER A 97 2.42 7.31 14.75
CA SER A 97 1.70 6.16 15.27
C SER A 97 1.27 5.32 14.08
N ALA A 98 1.60 4.03 14.09
CA ALA A 98 1.12 3.05 13.14
C ALA A 98 0.00 2.25 13.79
N THR A 99 -1.22 2.37 13.27
CA THR A 99 -2.32 1.45 13.60
C THR A 99 -2.69 0.60 12.39
N ALA A 100 -2.96 -0.67 12.66
CA ALA A 100 -3.31 -1.66 11.64
C ALA A 100 -4.82 -1.90 11.67
N GLY A 101 -5.43 -2.01 10.49
CA GLY A 101 -6.80 -2.46 10.41
C GLY A 101 -7.23 -2.72 8.97
N SER A 102 -7.88 -3.86 8.74
CA SER A 102 -8.64 -4.02 7.52
C SER A 102 -9.94 -3.23 7.64
N THR A 103 -10.15 -2.26 6.76
CA THR A 103 -11.32 -1.37 6.78
C THR A 103 -12.28 -1.62 5.62
N VAL A 104 -11.79 -2.20 4.52
CA VAL A 104 -12.61 -2.56 3.36
C VAL A 104 -13.33 -3.88 3.62
N ARG A 105 -14.65 -3.90 3.40
CA ARG A 105 -15.52 -5.07 3.61
C ARG A 105 -16.39 -5.42 2.40
N ASP A 106 -16.47 -4.53 1.42
CA ASP A 106 -17.22 -4.75 0.19
C ASP A 106 -16.51 -5.82 -0.67
N PRO A 107 -17.12 -7.00 -0.90
CA PRO A 107 -16.52 -8.07 -1.68
C PRO A 107 -16.15 -7.67 -3.11
N ASP A 108 -16.95 -6.81 -3.75
CA ASP A 108 -16.71 -6.39 -5.12
C ASP A 108 -15.48 -5.49 -5.19
N LEU A 109 -15.37 -4.56 -4.24
CA LEU A 109 -14.19 -3.71 -4.09
C LEU A 109 -12.95 -4.52 -3.73
N ILE A 110 -13.07 -5.51 -2.83
CA ILE A 110 -11.97 -6.41 -2.47
C ILE A 110 -11.44 -7.11 -3.72
N ALA A 111 -12.32 -7.63 -4.59
CA ALA A 111 -11.92 -8.36 -5.79
C ALA A 111 -11.16 -7.49 -6.82
N ARG A 112 -11.42 -6.18 -6.86
CA ARG A 112 -10.84 -5.27 -7.86
C ARG A 112 -9.79 -4.31 -7.32
N CYS A 113 -9.67 -4.13 -6.01
CA CYS A 113 -8.66 -3.26 -5.45
C CYS A 113 -7.24 -3.85 -5.52
N THR A 114 -6.21 -3.00 -5.47
CA THR A 114 -4.80 -3.41 -5.52
C THR A 114 -4.52 -4.59 -4.59
N GLN A 115 -4.87 -4.49 -3.31
CA GLN A 115 -4.47 -5.49 -2.32
C GLN A 115 -5.17 -6.83 -2.55
N GLY A 116 -6.48 -6.82 -2.80
CA GLY A 116 -7.23 -8.05 -2.98
C GLY A 116 -6.91 -8.75 -4.30
N ALA A 117 -6.76 -8.01 -5.40
CA ALA A 117 -6.35 -8.58 -6.68
C ALA A 117 -4.96 -9.25 -6.57
N GLN A 118 -4.00 -8.60 -5.91
CA GLN A 118 -2.63 -9.10 -5.80
C GLN A 118 -2.54 -10.32 -4.86
N MET A 119 -3.25 -10.30 -3.72
CA MET A 119 -3.33 -11.47 -2.83
C MET A 119 -4.01 -12.67 -3.50
N ALA A 120 -5.08 -12.43 -4.28
CA ALA A 120 -5.81 -13.49 -4.95
C ALA A 120 -5.03 -14.13 -6.10
N GLU A 121 -4.32 -13.31 -6.90
CA GLU A 121 -3.62 -13.79 -8.10
C GLU A 121 -2.24 -14.39 -7.78
N TYR A 122 -1.52 -13.82 -6.82
CA TYR A 122 -0.11 -14.15 -6.59
C TYR A 122 0.19 -14.78 -5.22
N ALA A 123 -0.80 -14.91 -4.33
CA ALA A 123 -0.62 -15.34 -2.94
C ALA A 123 0.44 -14.51 -2.16
N ALA A 124 0.72 -13.30 -2.64
CA ALA A 124 1.64 -12.35 -2.04
C ALA A 124 0.91 -11.51 -1.00
N LEU A 125 1.54 -11.21 0.13
CA LEU A 125 0.99 -10.23 1.07
C LEU A 125 0.93 -8.85 0.38
N ALA A 126 -0.22 -8.21 0.39
CA ALA A 126 -0.38 -6.87 -0.18
C ALA A 126 -0.96 -5.90 0.86
N LEU A 127 -0.30 -4.75 1.07
CA LEU A 127 -0.71 -3.74 2.03
C LEU A 127 -0.78 -2.36 1.38
N CYS A 128 -1.83 -1.59 1.68
CA CYS A 128 -1.82 -0.14 1.50
C CYS A 128 -1.22 0.50 2.74
N LEU A 129 -0.22 1.37 2.58
CA LEU A 129 0.27 2.24 3.64
C LEU A 129 -0.15 3.67 3.31
N GLU A 130 -1.05 4.23 4.13
CA GLU A 130 -1.45 5.64 4.02
C GLU A 130 -0.65 6.50 4.99
N PHE A 131 0.01 7.53 4.47
CA PHE A 131 0.88 8.42 5.23
C PHE A 131 0.21 9.77 5.52
N ALA A 132 0.37 10.28 6.74
CA ALA A 132 0.01 11.65 7.06
C ALA A 132 0.85 12.62 6.22
N TYR A 133 0.22 13.66 5.66
CA TYR A 133 0.88 14.64 4.78
C TYR A 133 1.08 16.02 5.41
N HIS A 134 0.50 16.27 6.59
CA HIS A 134 0.48 17.58 7.24
C HIS A 134 1.16 17.56 8.63
N ARG A 135 0.58 16.85 9.59
CA ARG A 135 1.11 16.67 10.94
C ARG A 135 1.14 15.20 11.29
N ALA A 136 2.24 14.80 11.90
CA ALA A 136 2.37 13.48 12.49
C ALA A 136 1.64 13.43 13.84
N ALA A 137 1.42 12.22 14.39
CA ALA A 137 0.66 12.02 15.62
C ALA A 137 1.20 12.83 16.82
N ALA A 138 2.53 13.05 16.89
CA ALA A 138 3.14 13.86 17.94
C ALA A 138 3.07 15.40 17.69
N GLY A 139 2.34 15.84 16.65
CA GLY A 139 2.09 17.24 16.34
C GLY A 139 3.15 17.93 15.45
N SER A 140 4.28 17.26 15.19
CA SER A 140 5.33 17.76 14.29
C SER A 140 4.87 17.79 12.82
N LEU A 141 5.41 18.72 12.03
CA LEU A 141 5.13 18.79 10.60
C LEU A 141 5.72 17.59 9.86
N VAL A 142 4.96 17.07 8.90
CA VAL A 142 5.47 16.11 7.92
C VAL A 142 6.02 16.88 6.73
N GLY A 143 7.24 16.54 6.35
CA GLY A 143 7.90 17.06 5.14
C GLY A 143 8.72 15.99 4.43
N PRO A 144 9.43 16.37 3.35
CA PRO A 144 10.21 15.44 2.54
C PRO A 144 11.20 14.60 3.34
N ASP A 145 11.96 15.21 4.26
CA ASP A 145 12.95 14.50 5.06
C ASP A 145 12.33 13.46 6.00
N SER A 146 11.16 13.76 6.59
CA SER A 146 10.46 12.79 7.43
C SER A 146 9.87 11.64 6.60
N LEU A 147 9.37 11.92 5.40
CA LEU A 147 8.86 10.89 4.49
C LEU A 147 10.01 10.01 3.96
N ALA A 148 11.18 10.59 3.70
CA ALA A 148 12.37 9.83 3.32
C ALA A 148 12.84 8.88 4.43
N ARG A 149 12.90 9.35 5.68
CA ARG A 149 13.20 8.50 6.85
C ARG A 149 12.15 7.39 7.03
N LEU A 150 10.88 7.72 6.85
CA LEU A 150 9.79 6.73 6.90
C LEU A 150 9.93 5.68 5.80
N GLY A 151 10.23 6.10 4.57
CA GLY A 151 10.50 5.18 3.45
C GLY A 151 11.66 4.23 3.74
N TYR A 152 12.75 4.73 4.34
CA TYR A 152 13.86 3.89 4.78
C TYR A 152 13.43 2.87 5.85
N ALA A 153 12.68 3.31 6.86
CA ALA A 153 12.16 2.43 7.91
C ALA A 153 11.23 1.33 7.36
N VAL A 154 10.32 1.69 6.44
CA VAL A 154 9.43 0.72 5.76
C VAL A 154 10.24 -0.27 4.92
N GLY A 155 11.22 0.21 4.15
CA GLY A 155 12.10 -0.65 3.36
C GLY A 155 12.92 -1.63 4.21
N ALA A 156 13.48 -1.16 5.33
CA ALA A 156 14.21 -2.01 6.27
C ALA A 156 13.30 -3.06 6.93
N ALA A 157 12.08 -2.68 7.32
CA ALA A 157 11.09 -3.59 7.85
C ALA A 157 10.65 -4.65 6.84
N ALA A 158 10.43 -4.25 5.57
CA ALA A 158 10.10 -5.17 4.49
C ALA A 158 11.23 -6.15 4.19
N ALA A 159 12.48 -5.67 4.12
CA ALA A 159 13.65 -6.54 3.93
C ALA A 159 13.79 -7.56 5.05
N ARG A 160 13.59 -7.12 6.30
CA ARG A 160 13.62 -8.02 7.47
C ARG A 160 12.48 -9.03 7.44
N PHE A 161 11.27 -8.61 7.09
CA PHE A 161 10.12 -9.49 6.94
C PHE A 161 10.41 -10.61 5.94
N LEU A 162 10.90 -10.24 4.74
CA LEU A 162 11.22 -11.19 3.67
C LEU A 162 12.36 -12.15 4.04
N ALA A 163 13.38 -11.68 4.77
CA ALA A 163 14.50 -12.51 5.18
C ALA A 163 14.13 -13.58 6.24
N GLU A 164 13.04 -13.34 6.97
CA GLU A 164 12.59 -14.21 8.05
C GLU A 164 11.28 -14.96 7.71
N ARG A 165 10.79 -14.88 6.46
CA ARG A 165 9.60 -15.59 5.96
C ARG A 165 9.91 -17.01 5.54
#